data_AF-A0A9W3GKA2-F1
#
_entry.id   AF-A0A9W3GKA2-F1
#
_cell.length_a   1.000
_cell.length_b   1.000
_cell.length_c   1.000
_cell.angle_alpha   90.00
_cell.angle_beta   90.00
_cell.angle_gamma   90.00
#
_symmetry.space_group_name_H-M   'P 1'
#
loop_
_entity.id
_entity.type
_entity.pdbx_description
1 polymer ?
#
loop_
_entity_poly.entity_id
_entity_poly.type
_entity_poly.pdbx_seq_one_letter_code
_entity_poly.pdbx_strand_id
1 'polypeptide(L)'
;MAFLHPWACVLVSCISVSLVGEFNLSDLYPPLWNESPGQFSDYRVENGKHIIDPWVYPERMGMYKILVNKTASYFEKFAPDNEQNILWGLPLQHGWQYTTGRLVDPSGRTDCGYETGDHLCISVDSWWADMNYFLSALPFLGAVDSGIMGISSDQVMLSSPPKDQTKFCLDVSSCQSSFPQTMSKWNTFYKHLQLTSSSFDDLLKYLWDAHTSSLKDVYKVFEDRLEYYSEPEADFGRDWCVALDYLATSRFPTTFIRVSEFQKALPPRVLVSGDKAPFISNFTALQNTVLLGLNLLHKVDSATGENALARRW
;
A
#
# COMPACT_ATOMS: atom_id res chain seq x y z
N MET A 1 27.79 -16.98 5.32
CA MET A 1 26.52 -17.72 5.30
C MET A 1 25.71 -17.25 6.49
N ALA A 2 24.89 -16.21 6.30
CA ALA A 2 23.98 -15.76 7.35
C ALA A 2 22.81 -16.74 7.39
N PHE A 3 22.61 -17.40 8.52
CA PHE A 3 21.45 -18.26 8.74
C PHE A 3 20.20 -17.38 8.74
N LEU A 4 19.26 -17.66 7.83
CA LEU A 4 17.93 -17.07 7.87
C LEU A 4 17.31 -17.37 9.23
N HIS A 5 16.93 -16.32 9.98
CA HIS A 5 16.29 -16.51 11.27
C HIS A 5 14.90 -17.15 11.04
N PRO A 6 14.53 -18.22 11.77
CA PRO A 6 13.35 -19.04 11.47
C PRO A 6 12.02 -18.28 11.32
N TRP A 7 11.89 -17.08 11.90
CA TRP A 7 10.68 -16.27 11.87
C TRP A 7 10.49 -15.45 10.59
N ALA A 8 11.58 -14.99 9.97
CA ALA A 8 11.48 -14.36 8.67
C ALA A 8 11.25 -15.41 7.57
N CYS A 9 11.71 -16.65 7.80
CA CYS A 9 11.21 -17.78 7.04
C CYS A 9 9.70 -17.94 7.22
N VAL A 10 9.10 -17.72 8.40
CA VAL A 10 7.61 -17.81 8.56
C VAL A 10 6.89 -16.78 7.69
N LEU A 11 7.30 -15.51 7.67
CA LEU A 11 6.69 -14.50 6.78
C LEU A 11 6.87 -14.83 5.28
N VAL A 12 8.01 -15.43 4.90
CA VAL A 12 8.30 -15.81 3.49
C VAL A 12 7.72 -17.18 3.10
N SER A 13 7.56 -18.12 4.04
CA SER A 13 7.16 -19.54 3.86
C SER A 13 5.70 -19.84 4.20
N CYS A 14 4.99 -18.93 4.88
CA CYS A 14 3.53 -18.98 5.00
C CYS A 14 2.81 -18.88 3.64
N ILE A 15 3.55 -18.67 2.54
CA ILE A 15 3.04 -18.41 1.20
C ILE A 15 3.18 -19.64 0.28
N SER A 16 3.38 -20.84 0.85
CA SER A 16 3.57 -22.09 0.09
C SER A 16 2.44 -23.10 0.26
N VAL A 17 1.25 -22.68 0.70
CA VAL A 17 0.08 -23.58 0.80
C VAL A 17 -0.74 -23.47 -0.48
N SER A 18 -0.49 -24.37 -1.43
CA SER A 18 -1.33 -24.53 -2.61
C SER A 18 -2.71 -25.06 -2.19
N LEU A 19 -3.76 -24.26 -2.34
CA LEU A 19 -5.14 -24.75 -2.25
C LEU A 19 -5.56 -25.32 -3.60
N VAL A 20 -6.09 -26.54 -3.58
CA VAL A 20 -6.79 -27.17 -4.70
C VAL A 20 -8.26 -26.70 -4.63
N GLY A 21 -8.66 -25.84 -5.56
CA GLY A 21 -10.03 -25.36 -5.73
C GLY A 21 -10.13 -24.53 -7.02
N GLU A 22 -11.30 -24.46 -7.66
CA GLU A 22 -11.52 -23.56 -8.79
C GLU A 22 -11.34 -22.11 -8.32
N PHE A 23 -10.21 -21.51 -8.69
CA PHE A 23 -9.93 -20.10 -8.42
C PHE A 23 -10.56 -19.28 -9.54
N ASN A 24 -11.49 -18.39 -9.19
CA ASN A 24 -11.89 -17.34 -10.09
C ASN A 24 -10.98 -16.12 -9.85
N LEU A 25 -10.18 -15.76 -10.84
CA LEU A 25 -9.29 -14.60 -10.77
C LEU A 25 -10.05 -13.29 -10.49
N SER A 26 -11.35 -13.24 -10.83
CA SER A 26 -12.22 -12.10 -10.50
C SER A 26 -12.28 -11.82 -9.00
N ASP A 27 -12.20 -12.86 -8.18
CA ASP A 27 -12.40 -12.77 -6.73
C ASP A 27 -11.15 -12.22 -6.02
N LEU A 28 -10.03 -12.13 -6.75
CA LEU A 28 -8.76 -11.60 -6.24
C LEU A 28 -8.62 -10.10 -6.48
N TYR A 29 -9.44 -9.50 -7.35
CA TYR A 29 -9.39 -8.06 -7.56
C TYR A 29 -9.85 -7.31 -6.31
N PRO A 30 -9.29 -6.12 -6.05
CA PRO A 30 -9.77 -5.27 -4.98
C PRO A 30 -11.28 -4.96 -5.12
N PRO A 31 -11.98 -4.66 -4.01
CA PRO A 31 -13.35 -4.18 -4.05
C PRO A 31 -13.53 -3.02 -5.02
N LEU A 32 -14.65 -3.01 -5.73
CA LEU A 32 -15.03 -1.97 -6.69
C LEU A 32 -14.00 -1.74 -7.82
N TRP A 33 -13.15 -2.72 -8.12
CA TRP A 33 -12.12 -2.59 -9.16
C TRP A 33 -12.71 -2.24 -10.53
N ASN A 34 -13.82 -2.85 -10.91
CA ASN A 34 -14.44 -2.62 -12.23
C ASN A 34 -15.12 -1.26 -12.31
N GLU A 35 -15.73 -0.84 -11.20
CA GLU A 35 -16.45 0.41 -10.98
C GLU A 35 -15.50 1.61 -10.87
N SER A 36 -14.25 1.37 -10.47
CA SER A 36 -13.23 2.41 -10.34
C SER A 36 -12.73 2.90 -11.71
N PRO A 37 -12.40 4.20 -11.85
CA PRO A 37 -11.83 4.79 -13.06
C PRO A 37 -10.68 3.97 -13.65
N GLY A 38 -10.75 3.68 -14.94
CA GLY A 38 -9.73 2.91 -15.67
C GLY A 38 -8.77 3.77 -16.50
N GLN A 39 -9.11 5.04 -16.70
CA GLN A 39 -8.39 6.01 -17.52
C GLN A 39 -8.68 7.45 -17.06
N PHE A 40 -7.84 8.41 -17.46
CA PHE A 40 -7.97 9.81 -17.02
C PHE A 40 -9.30 10.47 -17.38
N SER A 41 -9.88 10.12 -18.54
CA SER A 41 -11.17 10.66 -18.99
C SER A 41 -12.37 10.23 -18.16
N ASP A 42 -12.20 9.24 -17.28
CA ASP A 42 -13.25 8.80 -16.38
C ASP A 42 -13.37 9.74 -15.16
N TYR A 43 -12.37 10.59 -14.90
CA TYR A 43 -12.41 11.62 -13.86
C TYR A 43 -13.02 12.93 -14.35
N ARG A 44 -13.52 13.72 -13.40
CA ARG A 44 -13.98 15.08 -13.68
C ARG A 44 -12.84 15.95 -14.18
N VAL A 45 -13.15 16.88 -15.08
CA VAL A 45 -12.18 17.84 -15.63
C VAL A 45 -12.57 19.26 -15.23
N GLU A 46 -11.63 19.97 -14.61
CA GLU A 46 -11.79 21.38 -14.22
C GLU A 46 -10.59 22.18 -14.71
N ASN A 47 -10.84 23.28 -15.42
CA ASN A 47 -9.79 24.15 -15.98
C ASN A 47 -8.72 23.39 -16.79
N GLY A 48 -9.13 22.35 -17.52
CA GLY A 48 -8.24 21.51 -18.33
C GLY A 48 -7.42 20.48 -17.54
N LYS A 49 -7.70 20.28 -16.25
CA LYS A 49 -7.05 19.29 -15.39
C LYS A 49 -8.02 18.19 -15.00
N HIS A 50 -7.55 16.95 -14.99
CA HIS A 50 -8.23 15.83 -14.37
C HIS A 50 -8.15 15.98 -12.85
N ILE A 51 -9.29 16.10 -12.19
CA ILE A 51 -9.38 16.22 -10.74
C ILE A 51 -9.73 14.86 -10.17
N ILE A 52 -8.88 14.37 -9.28
CA ILE A 52 -9.07 13.09 -8.59
C ILE A 52 -9.29 13.40 -7.12
N ASP A 53 -10.33 12.84 -6.51
CA ASP A 53 -10.55 12.91 -5.07
C ASP A 53 -10.03 11.64 -4.39
N PRO A 54 -8.79 11.64 -3.86
CA PRO A 54 -8.25 10.46 -3.20
C PRO A 54 -8.96 10.16 -1.87
N TRP A 55 -9.90 10.98 -1.41
CA TRP A 55 -10.69 10.71 -0.21
C TRP A 55 -11.99 9.98 -0.52
N VAL A 56 -12.19 9.60 -1.79
CA VAL A 56 -13.26 8.74 -2.27
C VAL A 56 -12.65 7.43 -2.77
N TYR A 57 -13.11 6.29 -2.24
CA TYR A 57 -12.46 4.99 -2.45
C TYR A 57 -12.30 4.59 -3.93
N PRO A 58 -13.35 4.61 -4.78
CA PRO A 58 -13.18 4.28 -6.19
C PRO A 58 -12.24 5.23 -6.92
N GLU A 59 -12.21 6.51 -6.55
CA GLU A 59 -11.31 7.49 -7.17
C GLU A 59 -9.84 7.21 -6.80
N ARG A 60 -9.54 6.92 -5.53
CA ARG A 60 -8.18 6.48 -5.13
C ARG A 60 -7.80 5.15 -5.77
N MET A 61 -8.74 4.19 -5.83
CA MET A 61 -8.52 2.91 -6.50
C MET A 61 -8.23 3.08 -8.00
N GLY A 62 -8.91 4.02 -8.65
CA GLY A 62 -8.69 4.36 -10.05
C GLY A 62 -7.26 4.84 -10.34
N MET A 63 -6.61 5.55 -9.40
CA MET A 63 -5.19 5.92 -9.53
C MET A 63 -4.31 4.68 -9.70
N TYR A 64 -4.53 3.67 -8.86
CA TYR A 64 -3.81 2.40 -8.95
C TYR A 64 -4.13 1.62 -10.21
N LYS A 65 -5.41 1.56 -10.59
CA LYS A 65 -5.87 0.88 -11.81
C LYS A 65 -5.24 1.44 -13.06
N ILE A 66 -5.23 2.77 -13.20
CA ILE A 66 -4.54 3.46 -14.30
C ILE A 66 -3.04 3.15 -14.26
N LEU A 67 -2.40 3.23 -13.10
CA LEU A 67 -0.97 2.96 -12.95
C LEU A 67 -0.59 1.53 -13.38
N VAL A 68 -1.33 0.53 -12.92
CA VAL A 68 -1.12 -0.88 -13.26
C VAL A 68 -1.38 -1.13 -14.75
N ASN A 69 -2.41 -0.51 -15.32
CA ASN A 69 -2.72 -0.65 -16.75
C ASN A 69 -1.69 0.03 -17.65
N LYS A 70 -1.28 1.26 -17.30
CA LYS A 70 -0.29 2.02 -18.07
C LYS A 70 1.10 1.42 -18.05
N THR A 71 1.41 0.63 -17.02
CA THR A 71 2.69 -0.06 -16.92
C THR A 71 2.67 -1.49 -17.45
N ALA A 72 1.52 -2.01 -17.87
CA ALA A 72 1.34 -3.42 -18.21
C ALA A 72 2.30 -3.93 -19.30
N SER A 73 2.47 -3.16 -20.38
CA SER A 73 3.35 -3.53 -21.49
C SER A 73 4.81 -3.72 -21.09
N TYR A 74 5.26 -3.04 -20.02
CA TYR A 74 6.64 -3.20 -19.53
C TYR A 74 6.86 -4.51 -18.76
N PHE A 75 5.77 -5.15 -18.30
CA PHE A 75 5.80 -6.43 -17.58
C PHE A 75 5.51 -7.65 -18.46
N GLU A 76 5.07 -7.46 -19.72
CA GLU A 76 4.84 -8.55 -20.68
C GLU A 76 6.08 -9.43 -20.90
N LYS A 77 7.28 -8.87 -20.70
CA LYS A 77 8.55 -9.62 -20.76
C LYS A 77 8.73 -10.66 -19.64
N PHE A 78 7.91 -10.60 -18.59
CA PHE A 78 7.97 -11.53 -17.45
C PHE A 78 6.82 -12.54 -17.46
N ALA A 79 5.61 -12.12 -17.85
CA ALA A 79 4.45 -12.99 -18.02
C ALA A 79 3.34 -12.27 -18.82
N PRO A 80 2.41 -13.02 -19.44
CA PRO A 80 1.19 -12.45 -19.99
C PRO A 80 0.25 -11.92 -18.89
N ASP A 81 -0.84 -11.27 -19.30
CA ASP A 81 -2.00 -10.90 -18.46
C ASP A 81 -1.71 -9.96 -17.28
N ASN A 82 -0.56 -9.28 -17.30
CA ASN A 82 -0.15 -8.28 -16.33
C ASN A 82 -0.01 -8.80 -14.88
N GLU A 83 -0.05 -10.11 -14.64
CA GLU A 83 -0.03 -10.68 -13.28
C GLU A 83 1.29 -10.43 -12.54
N GLN A 84 2.40 -10.36 -13.28
CA GLN A 84 3.74 -10.10 -12.75
C GLN A 84 4.03 -8.60 -12.53
N ASN A 85 3.05 -7.73 -12.74
CA ASN A 85 3.24 -6.31 -12.43
C ASN A 85 3.40 -6.10 -10.93
N ILE A 86 4.59 -5.67 -10.52
CA ILE A 86 4.92 -5.51 -9.11
C ILE A 86 4.23 -4.29 -8.48
N LEU A 87 3.48 -3.49 -9.25
CA LEU A 87 2.62 -2.44 -8.72
C LEU A 87 1.29 -2.95 -8.17
N TRP A 88 0.94 -4.23 -8.38
CA TRP A 88 -0.28 -4.85 -7.82
C TRP A 88 -0.35 -4.81 -6.28
N GLY A 89 0.79 -4.73 -5.59
CA GLY A 89 0.82 -4.59 -4.15
C GLY A 89 0.06 -3.36 -3.63
N LEU A 90 0.06 -2.26 -4.40
CA LEU A 90 -0.60 -1.01 -3.99
C LEU A 90 -2.15 -1.13 -3.96
N PRO A 91 -2.84 -1.49 -5.06
CA PRO A 91 -4.30 -1.62 -5.07
C PRO A 91 -4.80 -2.77 -4.18
N LEU A 92 -4.08 -3.89 -4.11
CA LEU A 92 -4.51 -5.02 -3.27
C LEU A 92 -4.48 -4.66 -1.80
N GLN A 93 -3.40 -4.01 -1.32
CA GLN A 93 -3.33 -3.54 0.06
C GLN A 93 -4.40 -2.49 0.36
N HIS A 94 -4.70 -1.60 -0.58
CA HIS A 94 -5.79 -0.63 -0.43
C HIS A 94 -7.16 -1.32 -0.34
N GLY A 95 -7.39 -2.38 -1.12
CA GLY A 95 -8.58 -3.22 -1.04
C GLY A 95 -8.72 -3.93 0.31
N TRP A 96 -7.63 -4.48 0.85
CA TRP A 96 -7.61 -5.04 2.20
C TRP A 96 -7.95 -3.99 3.26
N GLN A 97 -7.40 -2.77 3.16
CA GLN A 97 -7.73 -1.68 4.09
C GLN A 97 -9.22 -1.31 4.04
N TYR A 98 -9.82 -1.28 2.85
CA TYR A 98 -11.25 -1.00 2.68
C TYR A 98 -12.11 -2.11 3.30
N THR A 99 -11.90 -3.37 2.88
CA THR A 99 -12.70 -4.51 3.36
C THR A 99 -12.63 -4.73 4.86
N THR A 100 -11.51 -4.37 5.50
CA THR A 100 -11.32 -4.59 6.94
C THR A 100 -11.77 -3.41 7.80
N GLY A 101 -12.30 -2.35 7.20
CA GLY A 101 -12.77 -1.15 7.90
C GLY A 101 -11.64 -0.23 8.37
N ARG A 102 -10.43 -0.34 7.80
CA ARG A 102 -9.29 0.50 8.19
C ARG A 102 -9.33 1.90 7.59
N LEU A 103 -10.13 2.12 6.54
CA LEU A 103 -10.27 3.43 5.89
C LEU A 103 -11.39 4.31 6.48
N VAL A 104 -12.21 3.77 7.38
CA VAL A 104 -13.32 4.49 8.03
C VAL A 104 -12.81 5.51 9.05
N ASP A 105 -13.67 6.38 9.58
CA ASP A 105 -13.32 7.25 10.70
C ASP A 105 -13.18 6.48 12.02
N PRO A 106 -11.95 6.26 12.55
CA PRO A 106 -11.76 5.51 13.78
C PRO A 106 -12.17 6.31 15.03
N SER A 107 -12.33 7.64 14.93
CA SER A 107 -12.64 8.50 16.06
C SER A 107 -14.12 8.45 16.47
N GLY A 108 -14.98 7.91 15.59
CA GLY A 108 -16.44 7.87 15.77
C GLY A 108 -17.11 9.25 15.76
N ARG A 109 -16.41 10.30 15.29
CA ARG A 109 -16.94 11.66 15.22
C ARG A 109 -17.77 11.91 13.97
N THR A 110 -17.51 11.15 12.91
CA THR A 110 -18.21 11.17 11.63
C THR A 110 -18.65 9.76 11.24
N ASP A 111 -19.51 9.67 10.24
CA ASP A 111 -19.98 8.42 9.62
C ASP A 111 -19.21 8.06 8.34
N CYS A 112 -18.07 8.71 8.08
CA CYS A 112 -17.23 8.46 6.91
C CYS A 112 -16.73 7.01 6.87
N GLY A 113 -17.02 6.32 5.77
CA GLY A 113 -16.63 4.94 5.50
C GLY A 113 -17.55 3.89 6.15
N TYR A 114 -18.50 4.30 7.00
CA TYR A 114 -19.47 3.38 7.59
C TYR A 114 -20.66 3.14 6.65
N GLU A 115 -21.23 1.93 6.69
CA GLU A 115 -22.41 1.57 5.86
C GLU A 115 -23.62 2.47 6.08
N THR A 116 -23.77 3.03 7.29
CA THR A 116 -24.87 3.93 7.65
C THR A 116 -24.65 5.39 7.21
N GLY A 117 -23.44 5.72 6.73
CA GLY A 117 -23.05 7.04 6.25
C GLY A 117 -22.59 7.00 4.80
N ASP A 118 -21.53 7.75 4.48
CA ASP A 118 -20.87 7.65 3.17
C ASP A 118 -19.86 6.50 3.17
N HIS A 119 -20.28 5.32 2.70
CA HIS A 119 -19.45 4.12 2.68
C HIS A 119 -18.24 4.19 1.72
N LEU A 120 -18.17 5.18 0.82
CA LEU A 120 -17.02 5.37 -0.09
C LEU A 120 -16.02 6.38 0.47
N CYS A 121 -16.42 7.16 1.48
CA CYS A 121 -15.55 8.11 2.13
C CYS A 121 -14.35 7.41 2.79
N ILE A 122 -13.17 7.97 2.56
CA ILE A 122 -11.94 7.60 3.25
C ILE A 122 -11.63 8.69 4.28
N SER A 123 -11.50 8.30 5.55
CA SER A 123 -11.32 9.27 6.63
C SER A 123 -9.88 9.74 6.74
N VAL A 124 -9.68 11.05 6.83
CA VAL A 124 -8.39 11.70 7.18
C VAL A 124 -8.08 11.62 8.69
N ASP A 125 -8.95 10.99 9.48
CA ASP A 125 -8.63 10.54 10.85
C ASP A 125 -8.08 9.11 10.87
N SER A 126 -8.13 8.37 9.76
CA SER A 126 -7.56 7.03 9.69
C SER A 126 -6.06 7.10 9.43
N TRP A 127 -5.27 6.57 10.35
CA TRP A 127 -3.83 6.38 10.16
C TRP A 127 -3.53 5.55 8.90
N TRP A 128 -4.32 4.48 8.67
CA TRP A 128 -4.17 3.63 7.50
C TRP A 128 -4.45 4.38 6.19
N ALA A 129 -5.46 5.25 6.19
CA ALA A 129 -5.82 6.07 5.05
C ALA A 129 -4.74 7.10 4.72
N ASP A 130 -4.20 7.76 5.74
CA ASP A 130 -3.15 8.77 5.61
C ASP A 130 -1.85 8.14 5.10
N MET A 131 -1.42 7.01 5.67
CA MET A 131 -0.24 6.29 5.18
C MET A 131 -0.43 5.79 3.75
N ASN A 132 -1.62 5.25 3.44
CA ASN A 132 -1.94 4.78 2.09
C ASN A 132 -2.04 5.94 1.07
N TYR A 133 -2.43 7.15 1.48
CA TYR A 133 -2.45 8.31 0.60
C TYR A 133 -1.08 8.50 -0.06
N PHE A 134 0.00 8.44 0.70
CA PHE A 134 1.35 8.62 0.13
C PHE A 134 1.79 7.43 -0.72
N LEU A 135 1.29 6.23 -0.43
CA LEU A 135 1.44 5.06 -1.30
C LEU A 135 0.53 5.10 -2.53
N SER A 136 -0.38 6.08 -2.66
CA SER A 136 -1.19 6.33 -3.84
C SER A 136 -0.65 7.52 -4.65
N ALA A 137 -0.58 8.68 -4.01
CA ALA A 137 -0.23 9.95 -4.62
C ALA A 137 1.20 9.98 -5.16
N LEU A 138 2.20 9.56 -4.37
CA LEU A 138 3.60 9.62 -4.78
C LEU A 138 3.93 8.68 -5.96
N PRO A 139 3.54 7.38 -5.97
CA PRO A 139 3.76 6.55 -7.15
C PRO A 139 2.99 7.05 -8.37
N PHE A 140 1.74 7.50 -8.21
CA PHE A 140 0.93 7.97 -9.32
C PHE A 140 1.48 9.25 -9.95
N LEU A 141 1.74 10.28 -9.13
CA LEU A 141 2.30 11.54 -9.58
C LEU A 141 3.76 11.39 -10.05
N GLY A 142 4.52 10.47 -9.47
CA GLY A 142 5.83 10.09 -9.97
C GLY A 142 5.77 9.46 -11.36
N ALA A 143 4.72 8.70 -11.66
CA ALA A 143 4.50 8.13 -13.00
C ALA A 143 4.09 9.22 -14.01
N VAL A 144 3.27 10.19 -13.59
CA VAL A 144 2.93 11.37 -14.39
C VAL A 144 4.20 12.17 -14.72
N ASP A 145 5.02 12.48 -13.70
CA ASP A 145 6.28 13.21 -13.85
C ASP A 145 7.29 12.46 -14.74
N SER A 146 7.32 11.13 -14.68
CA SER A 146 8.18 10.31 -15.55
C SER A 146 7.75 10.30 -17.02
N GLY A 147 6.53 10.74 -17.34
CA GLY A 147 5.94 10.69 -18.67
C GLY A 147 5.30 9.35 -19.05
N ILE A 148 5.41 8.29 -18.24
CA ILE A 148 4.78 6.98 -18.51
C ILE A 148 3.26 7.08 -18.67
N MET A 149 2.63 8.03 -17.97
CA MET A 149 1.18 8.20 -18.04
C MET A 149 0.68 8.80 -19.37
N GLY A 150 1.57 9.43 -20.15
CA GLY A 150 1.24 10.04 -21.44
C GLY A 150 0.44 11.34 -21.33
N ILE A 151 0.52 12.02 -20.20
CA ILE A 151 -0.12 13.32 -19.92
C ILE A 151 0.91 14.28 -19.31
N SER A 152 0.65 15.58 -19.40
CA SER A 152 1.51 16.60 -18.79
C SER A 152 1.27 16.70 -17.29
N SER A 153 2.31 17.08 -16.54
CA SER A 153 2.29 17.16 -15.08
C SER A 153 1.32 18.20 -14.52
N ASP A 154 0.95 19.20 -15.32
CA ASP A 154 -0.02 20.23 -14.98
C ASP A 154 -1.48 19.82 -15.27
N GLN A 155 -1.71 18.66 -15.90
CA GLN A 155 -3.05 18.16 -16.28
C GLN A 155 -3.72 17.28 -15.23
N VAL A 156 -3.10 17.06 -14.07
CA VAL A 156 -3.66 16.28 -12.96
C VAL A 156 -3.56 17.06 -11.67
N MET A 157 -4.61 17.00 -10.87
CA MET A 157 -4.64 17.56 -9.53
C MET A 157 -5.45 16.67 -8.60
N LEU A 158 -4.91 16.43 -7.40
CA LEU A 158 -5.60 15.73 -6.33
C LEU A 158 -6.39 16.73 -5.48
N SER A 159 -7.59 16.34 -5.08
CA SER A 159 -8.42 17.15 -4.19
C SER A 159 -7.86 17.13 -2.77
N SER A 160 -7.91 18.27 -2.09
CA SER A 160 -7.52 18.38 -0.68
C SER A 160 -8.45 17.58 0.22
N PRO A 161 -7.96 16.99 1.34
CA PRO A 161 -8.85 16.46 2.35
C PRO A 161 -9.72 17.54 3.01
N PRO A 162 -10.80 17.15 3.69
CA PRO A 162 -11.64 18.08 4.45
C PRO A 162 -10.88 18.84 5.55
N LYS A 163 -9.79 18.28 6.09
CA LYS A 163 -8.94 18.89 7.13
C LYS A 163 -7.47 18.50 6.95
N ASP A 164 -6.58 19.16 7.69
CA ASP A 164 -5.13 18.90 7.66
C ASP A 164 -4.49 19.03 6.26
N GLN A 165 -5.08 19.86 5.40
CA GLN A 165 -4.73 19.98 3.98
C GLN A 165 -3.24 20.21 3.73
N THR A 166 -2.58 20.99 4.60
CA THR A 166 -1.15 21.31 4.48
C THR A 166 -0.22 20.13 4.73
N LYS A 167 -0.73 19.01 5.28
CA LYS A 167 0.04 17.78 5.48
C LYS A 167 0.19 16.97 4.18
N PHE A 168 -0.59 17.28 3.14
CA PHE A 168 -0.67 16.49 1.90
C PHE A 168 -0.16 17.29 0.71
N CYS A 169 0.56 16.61 -0.19
CA CYS A 169 0.92 17.16 -1.49
C CYS A 169 -0.13 16.72 -2.53
N LEU A 170 -0.51 17.61 -3.45
CA LEU A 170 -1.73 17.47 -4.26
C LEU A 170 -1.46 17.40 -5.77
N ASP A 171 -0.26 17.72 -6.20
CA ASP A 171 0.15 17.69 -7.61
C ASP A 171 1.64 17.39 -7.72
N VAL A 172 2.14 17.21 -8.95
CA VAL A 172 3.55 16.88 -9.20
C VAL A 172 4.47 17.93 -8.57
N SER A 173 4.16 19.22 -8.71
CA SER A 173 4.99 20.32 -8.20
C SER A 173 5.09 20.30 -6.67
N SER A 174 3.95 20.25 -5.98
CA SER A 174 3.88 20.24 -4.52
C SER A 174 4.49 18.96 -3.92
N CYS A 175 4.32 17.80 -4.58
CA CYS A 175 4.95 16.56 -4.14
C CYS A 175 6.47 16.56 -4.38
N GLN A 176 6.94 17.13 -5.49
CA GLN A 176 8.36 17.31 -5.75
C GLN A 176 9.01 18.28 -4.76
N SER A 177 8.30 19.35 -4.37
CA SER A 177 8.78 20.28 -3.35
C SER A 177 8.83 19.66 -1.95
N SER A 178 7.81 18.89 -1.58
CA SER A 178 7.69 18.33 -0.22
C SER A 178 8.48 17.04 -0.03
N PHE A 179 8.57 16.20 -1.07
CA PHE A 179 9.20 14.87 -1.03
C PHE A 179 10.16 14.66 -2.22
N PRO A 180 11.15 15.55 -2.43
CA PRO A 180 12.00 15.54 -3.63
C PRO A 180 12.77 14.22 -3.81
N GLN A 181 13.24 13.62 -2.70
CA GLN A 181 13.97 12.36 -2.74
C GLN A 181 13.05 11.19 -3.13
N THR A 182 11.85 11.13 -2.55
CA THR A 182 10.90 10.05 -2.85
C THR A 182 10.36 10.13 -4.27
N MET A 183 10.03 11.34 -4.76
CA MET A 183 9.63 11.53 -6.16
C MET A 183 10.75 11.12 -7.13
N SER A 184 12.01 11.46 -6.81
CA SER A 184 13.18 11.02 -7.59
C SER A 184 13.34 9.50 -7.63
N LYS A 185 13.06 8.80 -6.51
CA LYS A 185 13.10 7.33 -6.46
C LYS A 185 11.99 6.70 -7.30
N TRP A 186 10.76 7.21 -7.24
CA TRP A 186 9.68 6.77 -8.13
C TRP A 186 10.03 7.02 -9.60
N ASN A 187 10.55 8.20 -9.94
CA ASN A 187 11.01 8.51 -11.29
C ASN A 187 12.12 7.55 -11.75
N THR A 188 13.06 7.21 -10.86
CA THR A 188 14.12 6.23 -11.12
C THR A 188 13.55 4.83 -11.39
N PHE A 189 12.57 4.38 -10.59
CA PHE A 189 11.86 3.13 -10.81
C PHE A 189 11.22 3.09 -12.21
N TYR A 190 10.49 4.12 -12.60
CA TYR A 190 9.83 4.19 -13.91
C TYR A 190 10.82 4.24 -15.08
N LYS A 191 11.94 4.94 -14.94
CA LYS A 191 13.03 4.91 -15.93
C LYS A 191 13.59 3.50 -16.12
N HIS A 192 13.81 2.76 -15.03
CA HIS A 192 14.30 1.38 -15.12
C HIS A 192 13.24 0.43 -15.68
N LEU A 193 11.96 0.67 -15.38
CA LEU A 193 10.86 -0.10 -15.94
C LEU A 193 10.83 -0.05 -17.48
N GLN A 194 11.19 1.10 -18.06
CA GLN A 194 11.27 1.28 -19.52
C GLN A 194 12.49 0.58 -20.15
N LEU A 195 13.49 0.16 -19.37
CA LEU A 195 14.67 -0.53 -19.88
C LEU A 195 14.34 -2.01 -20.13
N THR A 196 14.62 -2.48 -21.34
CA THR A 196 14.48 -3.90 -21.70
C THR A 196 15.41 -4.78 -20.88
N SER A 197 16.60 -4.27 -20.53
CA SER A 197 17.64 -4.97 -19.76
C SER A 197 17.34 -5.13 -18.27
N SER A 198 16.39 -4.39 -17.69
CA SER A 198 16.09 -4.48 -16.26
C SER A 198 15.47 -5.83 -15.92
N SER A 199 16.10 -6.54 -14.98
CA SER A 199 15.58 -7.80 -14.46
C SER A 199 14.42 -7.57 -13.50
N PHE A 200 13.66 -8.62 -13.20
CA PHE A 200 12.55 -8.57 -12.25
C PHE A 200 13.04 -8.15 -10.84
N ASP A 201 14.17 -8.71 -10.41
CA ASP A 201 14.80 -8.40 -9.12
C ASP A 201 15.33 -6.96 -9.04
N ASP A 202 15.88 -6.43 -10.15
CA ASP A 202 16.26 -5.02 -10.21
C ASP A 202 15.04 -4.11 -10.03
N LEU A 203 13.94 -4.41 -10.72
CA LEU A 203 12.71 -3.61 -10.60
C LEU A 203 12.12 -3.67 -9.18
N LEU A 204 12.16 -4.85 -8.53
CA LEU A 204 11.76 -4.97 -7.13
C LEU A 204 12.61 -4.10 -6.20
N LYS A 205 13.93 -4.06 -6.42
CA LYS A 205 14.82 -3.18 -5.64
C LYS A 205 14.40 -1.70 -5.76
N TYR A 206 14.17 -1.21 -6.97
CA TYR A 206 13.77 0.19 -7.18
C TYR A 206 12.37 0.48 -6.65
N LEU A 207 11.43 -0.46 -6.81
CA LEU A 207 10.09 -0.36 -6.24
C LEU A 207 10.16 -0.22 -4.72
N TRP A 208 10.87 -1.13 -4.04
CA TRP A 208 10.94 -1.15 -2.59
C TRP A 208 11.68 0.06 -2.00
N ASP A 209 12.71 0.57 -2.68
CA ASP A 209 13.37 1.82 -2.30
C ASP A 209 12.43 3.03 -2.39
N ALA A 210 11.62 3.12 -3.45
CA ALA A 210 10.63 4.19 -3.61
C ALA A 210 9.46 4.05 -2.61
N HIS A 211 8.97 2.81 -2.41
CA HIS A 211 7.88 2.48 -1.50
C HIS A 211 8.23 2.83 -0.05
N THR A 212 9.35 2.33 0.48
CA THR A 212 9.79 2.62 1.86
C THR A 212 10.08 4.11 2.07
N SER A 213 10.66 4.78 1.06
CA SER A 213 10.86 6.24 1.09
C SER A 213 9.57 7.03 1.15
N SER A 214 8.46 6.47 0.66
CA SER A 214 7.13 7.11 0.72
C SER A 214 6.54 7.12 2.13
N LEU A 215 7.02 6.25 3.02
CA LEU A 215 6.49 6.11 4.38
C LEU A 215 7.41 6.68 5.46
N LYS A 216 8.73 6.73 5.19
CA LYS A 216 9.77 7.04 6.17
C LYS A 216 9.51 8.34 6.97
N ASP A 217 9.17 9.41 6.27
CA ASP A 217 8.91 10.72 6.90
C ASP A 217 7.43 10.93 7.23
N VAL A 218 6.55 10.15 6.60
CA VAL A 218 5.09 10.25 6.76
C VAL A 218 4.64 9.64 8.08
N TYR A 219 5.25 8.53 8.51
CA TYR A 219 4.89 7.85 9.77
C TYR A 219 4.79 8.82 10.95
N LYS A 220 5.81 9.65 11.15
CA LYS A 220 5.88 10.61 12.26
C LYS A 220 4.86 11.74 12.15
N VAL A 221 4.43 12.09 10.93
CA VAL A 221 3.47 13.17 10.69
C VAL A 221 2.05 12.80 11.09
N PHE A 222 1.73 11.51 11.06
CA PHE A 222 0.41 10.96 11.34
C PHE A 222 0.37 10.03 12.55
N GLU A 223 1.47 9.88 13.30
CA GLU A 223 1.53 9.03 14.49
C GLU A 223 0.43 9.38 15.51
N ASP A 224 0.00 10.64 15.58
CA ASP A 224 -1.12 11.11 16.40
C ASP A 224 -2.45 10.41 16.08
N ARG A 225 -2.64 9.93 14.84
CA ARG A 225 -3.84 9.20 14.43
C ARG A 225 -3.96 7.82 15.08
N LEU A 226 -2.86 7.25 15.54
CA LEU A 226 -2.89 5.97 16.25
C LEU A 226 -3.64 6.06 17.58
N GLU A 227 -3.81 7.27 18.15
CA GLU A 227 -4.58 7.49 19.38
C GLU A 227 -6.08 7.22 19.21
N TYR A 228 -6.61 7.20 17.98
CA TYR A 228 -8.01 6.86 17.72
C TYR A 228 -8.27 5.35 17.68
N TYR A 229 -7.23 4.53 17.72
CA TYR A 229 -7.35 3.08 17.67
C TYR A 229 -7.18 2.45 19.06
N SER A 230 -7.70 1.23 19.20
CA SER A 230 -7.37 0.40 20.36
C SER A 230 -5.88 0.07 20.38
N GLU A 231 -5.30 -0.14 21.57
CA GLU A 231 -3.88 -0.47 21.72
C GLU A 231 -3.43 -1.63 20.80
N PRO A 232 -4.17 -2.77 20.68
CA PRO A 232 -3.81 -3.82 19.73
C PRO A 232 -3.73 -3.40 18.27
N GLU A 233 -4.62 -2.53 17.78
CA GLU A 233 -4.58 -2.06 16.40
C GLU A 233 -3.47 -1.03 16.19
N ALA A 234 -3.28 -0.13 17.16
CA ALA A 234 -2.20 0.84 17.11
C ALA A 234 -0.82 0.15 17.09
N ASP A 235 -0.65 -0.90 17.90
CA ASP A 235 0.55 -1.75 17.90
C ASP A 235 0.71 -2.47 16.57
N PHE A 236 -0.37 -3.03 16.01
CA PHE A 236 -0.31 -3.67 14.71
C PHE A 236 0.10 -2.71 13.59
N GLY A 237 -0.37 -1.45 13.60
CA GLY A 237 0.10 -0.42 12.66
C GLY A 237 1.61 -0.17 12.75
N ARG A 238 2.15 -0.11 13.97
CA ARG A 238 3.61 0.02 14.21
C ARG A 238 4.39 -1.22 13.76
N ASP A 239 3.91 -2.41 14.14
CA ASP A 239 4.49 -3.70 13.76
C ASP A 239 4.51 -3.85 12.23
N TRP A 240 3.46 -3.38 11.56
CA TRP A 240 3.34 -3.39 10.10
C TRP A 240 4.37 -2.50 9.42
N CYS A 241 4.60 -1.29 9.93
CA CYS A 241 5.65 -0.40 9.41
C CYS A 241 7.03 -1.05 9.45
N VAL A 242 7.38 -1.71 10.57
CA VAL A 242 8.66 -2.43 10.68
C VAL A 242 8.69 -3.61 9.70
N ALA A 243 7.61 -4.38 9.60
CA ALA A 243 7.57 -5.51 8.69
C ALA A 243 7.78 -5.10 7.22
N LEU A 244 7.29 -3.92 6.80
CA LEU A 244 7.53 -3.39 5.46
C LEU A 244 9.03 -3.19 5.16
N ASP A 245 9.84 -2.76 6.14
CA ASP A 245 11.30 -2.63 5.96
C ASP A 245 11.96 -3.99 5.69
N TYR A 246 11.49 -5.07 6.35
CA TYR A 246 12.00 -6.43 6.11
C TYR A 246 11.50 -7.03 4.79
N LEU A 247 10.26 -6.76 4.40
CA LEU A 247 9.74 -7.11 3.08
C LEU A 247 10.53 -6.40 1.97
N ALA A 248 10.89 -5.13 2.19
CA ALA A 248 11.74 -4.36 1.29
C ALA A 248 13.15 -4.93 1.17
N THR A 249 13.82 -5.22 2.30
CA THR A 249 15.16 -5.83 2.29
C THR A 249 15.17 -7.19 1.61
N SER A 250 14.14 -8.01 1.84
CA SER A 250 13.97 -9.31 1.18
C SER A 250 13.47 -9.24 -0.26
N ARG A 251 13.21 -8.02 -0.77
CA ARG A 251 12.66 -7.75 -2.12
C ARG A 251 11.42 -8.59 -2.40
N PHE A 252 10.50 -8.60 -1.44
CA PHE A 252 9.28 -9.39 -1.55
C PHE A 252 8.52 -9.09 -2.86
N PRO A 253 8.19 -10.10 -3.69
CA PRO A 253 7.47 -9.86 -4.94
C PRO A 253 6.04 -9.38 -4.69
N THR A 254 5.72 -8.16 -5.10
CA THR A 254 4.39 -7.55 -4.93
C THR A 254 3.47 -7.78 -6.14
N THR A 255 3.48 -9.01 -6.67
CA THR A 255 2.66 -9.41 -7.83
C THR A 255 1.23 -9.76 -7.43
N PHE A 256 0.33 -9.86 -8.41
CA PHE A 256 -1.10 -10.02 -8.18
C PHE A 256 -1.42 -11.22 -7.28
N ILE A 257 -0.99 -12.42 -7.68
CA ILE A 257 -1.24 -13.65 -6.93
C ILE A 257 -0.51 -13.64 -5.59
N ARG A 258 0.75 -13.19 -5.57
CA ARG A 258 1.59 -13.24 -4.36
C ARG A 258 1.00 -12.39 -3.23
N VAL A 259 0.54 -11.19 -3.54
CA VAL A 259 -0.07 -10.29 -2.57
C VAL A 259 -1.48 -10.75 -2.21
N SER A 260 -2.25 -11.26 -3.17
CA SER A 260 -3.58 -11.80 -2.92
C SER A 260 -3.58 -12.99 -1.95
N GLU A 261 -2.57 -13.85 -2.01
CA GLU A 261 -2.39 -14.92 -1.02
C GLU A 261 -1.86 -14.39 0.31
N PHE A 262 -0.89 -13.47 0.28
CA PHE A 262 -0.31 -12.88 1.49
C PHE A 262 -1.36 -12.20 2.37
N GLN A 263 -2.28 -11.41 1.77
CA GLN A 263 -3.28 -10.67 2.53
C GLN A 263 -4.30 -11.55 3.26
N LYS A 264 -4.48 -12.82 2.85
CA LYS A 264 -5.35 -13.78 3.59
C LYS A 264 -4.82 -14.07 5.00
N ALA A 265 -3.51 -13.90 5.20
CA ALA A 265 -2.86 -14.08 6.49
C ALA A 265 -2.91 -12.82 7.38
N LEU A 266 -3.38 -11.68 6.86
CA LEU A 266 -3.52 -10.45 7.64
C LEU A 266 -4.81 -10.45 8.49
N PRO A 267 -4.88 -9.63 9.55
CA PRO A 267 -6.10 -9.47 10.33
C PRO A 267 -7.31 -9.08 9.45
N PRO A 268 -8.41 -9.86 9.47
CA PRO A 268 -9.58 -9.64 8.61
C PRO A 268 -10.50 -8.52 9.10
N ARG A 269 -10.14 -7.85 10.19
CA ARG A 269 -10.83 -6.69 10.77
C ARG A 269 -9.84 -5.84 11.54
N VAL A 270 -10.25 -4.62 11.88
CA VAL A 270 -9.60 -3.80 12.92
C VAL A 270 -9.51 -4.59 14.23
N LEU A 271 -8.35 -4.58 14.87
CA LEU A 271 -8.15 -5.18 16.19
C LEU A 271 -8.80 -4.32 17.27
N VAL A 272 -9.37 -4.99 18.28
CA VAL A 272 -10.10 -4.35 19.37
C VAL A 272 -9.47 -4.68 20.72
N SER A 273 -9.83 -3.92 21.74
CA SER A 273 -9.39 -4.20 23.12
C SER A 273 -9.70 -5.64 23.52
N GLY A 274 -8.67 -6.36 23.98
CA GLY A 274 -8.76 -7.77 24.36
C GLY A 274 -8.27 -8.75 23.29
N ASP A 275 -8.11 -8.32 22.04
CA ASP A 275 -7.44 -9.14 21.02
C ASP A 275 -5.98 -9.36 21.41
N LYS A 276 -5.58 -10.63 21.47
CA LYS A 276 -4.21 -11.03 21.80
C LYS A 276 -3.80 -12.26 21.00
N ALA A 277 -2.96 -12.06 19.99
CA ALA A 277 -2.35 -13.16 19.27
C ALA A 277 -1.51 -14.05 20.23
N PRO A 278 -1.48 -15.37 20.02
CA PRO A 278 -2.13 -16.15 18.97
C PRO A 278 -3.53 -16.68 19.35
N PHE A 279 -4.26 -16.04 20.27
CA PHE A 279 -5.49 -16.56 20.87
C PHE A 279 -6.76 -15.79 20.48
N ILE A 280 -6.74 -15.07 19.36
CA ILE A 280 -7.93 -14.37 18.85
C ILE A 280 -8.86 -15.43 18.25
N SER A 281 -9.99 -15.69 18.92
CA SER A 281 -10.85 -16.86 18.66
C SER A 281 -11.53 -16.84 17.29
N ASN A 282 -11.81 -15.67 16.74
CA ASN A 282 -12.41 -15.52 15.41
C ASN A 282 -11.38 -15.33 14.28
N PHE A 283 -10.09 -15.54 14.55
CA PHE A 283 -9.04 -15.53 13.54
C PHE A 283 -8.60 -16.96 13.24
N THR A 284 -8.16 -17.19 12.00
CA THR A 284 -7.52 -18.46 11.64
C THR A 284 -6.19 -18.63 12.38
N ALA A 285 -5.69 -19.87 12.44
CA ALA A 285 -4.36 -20.15 13.01
C ALA A 285 -3.24 -19.38 12.27
N LEU A 286 -3.37 -19.24 10.94
CA LEU A 286 -2.43 -18.50 10.12
C LEU A 286 -2.43 -17.01 10.48
N GLN A 287 -3.60 -16.37 10.59
CA GLN A 287 -3.73 -14.96 10.97
C GLN A 287 -3.17 -14.67 12.36
N ASN A 288 -3.47 -15.52 13.34
CA ASN A 288 -2.91 -15.43 14.68
C ASN A 288 -1.38 -15.57 14.68
N THR A 289 -0.84 -16.50 13.89
CA THR A 289 0.61 -16.74 13.78
C THR A 289 1.32 -15.56 13.14
N VAL A 290 0.77 -15.00 12.06
CA VAL A 290 1.34 -13.82 11.39
C VAL A 290 1.32 -12.61 12.32
N LEU A 291 0.20 -12.33 12.98
CA LEU A 291 0.11 -11.19 13.91
C LEU A 291 1.14 -11.31 15.05
N LEU A 292 1.32 -12.52 15.61
CA LEU A 292 2.37 -12.79 16.59
C LEU A 292 3.78 -12.57 16.00
N GLY A 293 4.03 -13.07 14.78
CA GLY A 293 5.31 -12.95 14.10
C GLY A 293 5.72 -11.49 13.83
N LEU A 294 4.77 -10.66 13.39
CA LEU A 294 4.99 -9.22 13.17
C LEU A 294 5.38 -8.51 14.47
N ASN A 295 4.68 -8.80 15.57
CA ASN A 295 4.99 -8.24 16.87
C ASN A 295 6.37 -8.65 17.40
N LEU A 296 6.72 -9.94 17.22
CA LEU A 296 8.05 -10.44 17.60
C LEU A 296 9.15 -9.79 16.76
N LEU A 297 8.92 -9.61 15.45
CA LEU A 297 9.86 -8.94 14.56
C LEU A 297 10.13 -7.50 15.03
N HIS A 298 9.07 -6.74 15.33
CA HIS A 298 9.20 -5.39 15.84
C HIS A 298 9.99 -5.35 17.16
N LYS A 299 9.64 -6.20 18.14
CA LYS A 299 10.38 -6.28 19.42
C LYS A 299 11.87 -6.54 19.24
N VAL A 300 12.22 -7.44 18.31
CA VAL A 300 13.61 -7.77 18.00
C VAL A 300 14.32 -6.62 17.30
N ASP A 301 13.65 -5.91 16.39
CA ASP A 301 14.20 -4.72 15.73
C ASP A 301 14.49 -3.60 16.74
N SER A 302 13.53 -3.29 17.62
CA SER A 302 13.71 -2.29 18.68
C SER A 302 14.85 -2.65 19.63
N ALA A 303 14.97 -3.93 20.02
CA ALA A 303 16.01 -4.39 20.93
C ALA A 303 17.43 -4.34 20.33
N THR A 304 17.54 -4.32 18.99
CA THR A 304 18.84 -4.32 18.29
C THR A 304 19.27 -2.95 17.76
N GLY A 305 18.48 -1.91 18.03
CA GLY A 305 18.82 -0.52 17.71
C GLY A 305 18.28 -0.02 16.37
N GLU A 306 17.01 -0.29 16.09
CA GLU A 306 16.19 0.19 14.95
C GLU A 306 16.82 -0.01 13.57
N ASN A 307 16.23 -0.88 12.75
CA ASN A 307 16.73 -1.19 11.41
C ASN A 307 18.17 -1.75 11.36
N ALA A 308 18.78 -2.06 12.50
CA ALA A 308 20.12 -2.64 12.57
C ALA A 308 20.17 -4.06 11.99
N LEU A 309 19.10 -4.82 12.18
CA LEU A 309 18.92 -6.15 11.61
C LEU A 309 18.51 -6.09 10.14
N ALA A 310 17.60 -5.20 9.76
CA ALA A 310 17.22 -4.98 8.36
C ALA A 310 18.41 -4.54 7.47
N ARG A 311 19.41 -3.82 8.02
CA ARG A 311 20.65 -3.47 7.31
C ARG A 311 21.70 -4.58 7.24
N ARG A 312 21.56 -5.63 8.07
CA ARG A 312 22.45 -6.80 8.12
C ARG A 312 21.85 -8.03 7.44
N TRP A 313 20.54 -8.00 7.21
CA TRP A 313 19.75 -8.89 6.37
C TRP A 313 20.07 -8.66 4.89
#